data_AF-A0A8K0NDK6-F1
#
_entry.id   AF-A0A8K0NDK6-F1
#
_cell.length_a   1.000
_cell.length_b   1.000
_cell.length_c   1.000
_cell.angle_alpha   90.00
_cell.angle_beta   90.00
_cell.angle_gamma   90.00
#
_symmetry.space_group_name_H-M   'P 1'
#
loop_
_entity.id
_entity.type
_entity.pdbx_description
1 polymer ?
#
loop_
_entity_poly.entity_id
_entity_poly.type
_entity_poly.pdbx_seq_one_letter_code
_entity_poly.pdbx_strand_id
1 'polypeptide(L)'
;MDLDPQGLFRDDSDSESEFYQEKDSTKEFVVYLVDASPKMFGAARSDKEKKNLQDLNGVYVFNVTDRECLDRPTARLIKEFSYVEDKFMSNIGSRYGIASGSQENSLYNALWVAQALLRKGSSKSVSKRILLFTNEDDPFGSITGATKTDMIRMTLQRAKSHGVGYESICISKGIVIGIAGVAWIGSEIIKFSTDELSEIKKVSNGQLHLLGFKPLDCLKDYHNLRPSTFIFPTDEIKLHQDHMKTSGERSSGTLELIPKFALAFYGSLYRPQLVALVAQLHMSADAIAPRATDDQIKKASALLRRIDLKDFSVCQFANPALQRHYGILQALALGEDEMPDIKDETLPDEEGLSRTGIVHALEEFKISVYGENYDQEEANSAATKGSGSEASRKRKAMAETAAREGASYDWADLAENGKLKDLTVVELKYYLTAHNLPVTGKKEALISRILTHLGK
;
A
#
# COMPACT_ATOMS: atom_id res chain seq x y z
N MET A 1 -52.82 22.41 -13.94
CA MET A 1 -51.94 22.15 -12.78
C MET A 1 -50.59 21.88 -13.36
N ASP A 2 -49.82 22.95 -13.56
CA ASP A 2 -48.50 22.88 -14.17
C ASP A 2 -47.52 22.49 -13.07
N LEU A 3 -46.93 21.30 -13.20
CA LEU A 3 -45.89 20.81 -12.29
C LEU A 3 -44.56 21.38 -12.76
N ASP A 4 -44.03 22.32 -11.97
CA ASP A 4 -42.70 22.89 -12.13
C ASP A 4 -41.62 21.80 -11.91
N PRO A 5 -40.80 21.47 -12.93
CA PRO A 5 -39.72 20.50 -12.79
C PRO A 5 -38.53 20.98 -11.96
N GLN A 6 -38.49 22.25 -11.50
CA GLN A 6 -37.39 22.78 -10.69
C GLN A 6 -37.51 22.49 -9.19
N GLY A 7 -38.62 21.90 -8.74
CA GLY A 7 -38.80 21.50 -7.34
C GLY A 7 -38.03 20.24 -6.91
N LEU A 8 -37.41 19.49 -7.83
CA LEU A 8 -36.75 18.22 -7.52
C LEU A 8 -35.28 18.37 -7.06
N PHE A 9 -34.68 19.55 -7.23
CA PHE A 9 -33.28 19.84 -6.88
C PHE A 9 -33.17 21.05 -5.95
N ARG A 10 -34.13 21.23 -5.05
CA ARG A 10 -33.96 22.18 -3.97
C ARG A 10 -33.00 21.55 -2.97
N ASP A 11 -31.75 21.99 -3.06
CA ASP A 11 -30.66 21.67 -2.16
C ASP A 11 -31.12 22.00 -0.73
N ASP A 12 -31.34 20.96 0.09
CA ASP A 12 -31.40 21.09 1.55
C ASP A 12 -29.97 21.37 2.07
N SER A 13 -29.35 22.42 1.53
CA SER A 13 -28.10 22.97 2.02
C SER A 13 -28.42 23.79 3.25
N ASP A 14 -28.36 23.18 4.44
CA ASP A 14 -27.98 23.84 5.71
C ASP A 14 -28.00 22.90 6.95
N SER A 15 -27.64 21.62 6.83
CA SER A 15 -27.40 20.79 8.04
C SER A 15 -26.20 19.83 8.01
N GLU A 16 -25.43 19.73 6.93
CA GLU A 16 -24.25 18.84 6.89
C GLU A 16 -22.93 19.51 7.33
N SER A 17 -22.91 20.82 7.55
CA SER A 17 -21.70 21.56 7.92
C SER A 17 -21.24 21.38 9.38
N GLU A 18 -22.09 20.85 10.27
CA GLU A 18 -21.71 20.62 11.68
C GLU A 18 -21.02 19.27 11.92
N PHE A 19 -21.12 18.29 11.01
CA PHE A 19 -20.58 16.95 11.24
C PHE A 19 -19.06 16.84 11.02
N TYR A 20 -18.46 17.80 10.30
CA TYR A 20 -17.03 17.84 9.97
C TYR A 20 -16.27 18.99 10.66
N GLN A 21 -16.75 19.52 11.78
CA GLN A 21 -15.88 20.33 12.64
C GLN A 21 -14.84 19.43 13.31
N GLU A 22 -13.72 19.26 12.63
CA GLU A 22 -12.52 18.62 13.16
C GLU A 22 -12.15 19.32 14.49
N LYS A 23 -12.28 18.58 15.59
CA LYS A 23 -12.00 19.10 16.94
C LYS A 23 -10.58 19.66 16.97
N ASP A 24 -10.40 20.89 17.43
CA ASP A 24 -9.08 21.52 17.50
C ASP A 24 -8.03 20.68 18.26
N SER A 25 -8.47 19.78 19.14
CA SER A 25 -7.62 18.85 19.88
C SER A 25 -6.92 17.78 19.02
N THR A 26 -7.40 17.49 17.80
CA THR A 26 -6.77 16.49 16.91
C THR A 26 -5.80 17.11 15.90
N LYS A 27 -5.75 18.44 15.81
CA LYS A 27 -4.85 19.14 14.88
C LYS A 27 -3.41 19.04 15.39
N GLU A 28 -2.45 19.06 14.49
CA GLU A 28 -1.03 19.24 14.84
C GLU A 28 -0.53 20.50 14.16
N PHE A 29 0.11 21.38 14.94
CA PHE A 29 0.68 22.62 14.42
C PHE A 29 2.18 22.46 14.26
N VAL A 30 2.67 22.65 13.03
CA VAL A 30 4.08 22.49 12.69
C VAL A 30 4.62 23.79 12.08
N VAL A 31 5.77 24.25 12.57
CA VAL A 31 6.56 25.32 11.95
C VAL A 31 7.85 24.73 11.40
N TYR A 32 8.11 24.96 10.12
CA TYR A 32 9.35 24.61 9.46
C TYR A 32 10.29 25.81 9.55
N LEU A 33 11.37 25.68 10.32
CA LEU A 33 12.40 26.69 10.46
C LEU A 33 13.60 26.30 9.60
N VAL A 34 13.87 27.08 8.56
CA VAL A 34 14.94 26.80 7.60
C VAL A 34 16.05 27.81 7.78
N ASP A 35 17.28 27.33 7.97
CA ASP A 35 18.47 28.17 8.03
C ASP A 35 18.83 28.70 6.64
N ALA A 36 18.75 30.02 6.48
CA ALA A 36 19.06 30.72 5.24
C ALA A 36 20.50 31.25 5.17
N SER A 37 21.42 30.64 5.93
CA SER A 37 22.84 30.99 5.92
C SER A 37 23.52 30.63 4.59
N PRO A 38 24.65 31.31 4.25
CA PRO A 38 25.41 31.00 3.03
C PRO A 38 25.89 29.55 2.94
N LYS A 39 26.04 28.88 4.08
CA LYS A 39 26.47 27.48 4.15
C LYS A 39 25.40 26.53 3.61
N MET A 40 24.13 26.89 3.73
CA MET A 40 23.00 26.09 3.23
C MET A 40 22.74 26.32 1.73
N PHE A 41 22.84 27.56 1.26
CA PHE A 41 22.33 27.94 -0.08
C PHE A 41 23.30 28.76 -0.95
N GLY A 42 24.56 28.96 -0.55
CA GLY A 42 25.51 29.81 -1.26
C GLY A 42 25.36 31.30 -0.96
N ALA A 43 26.21 32.15 -1.56
CA ALA A 43 26.23 33.58 -1.28
C ALA A 43 25.00 34.30 -1.88
N ALA A 44 24.00 34.57 -1.05
CA ALA A 44 22.81 35.34 -1.43
C ALA A 44 23.16 36.78 -1.84
N ARG A 45 22.33 37.39 -2.70
CA ARG A 45 22.58 38.75 -3.24
C ARG A 45 21.90 39.87 -2.46
N SER A 46 21.08 39.59 -1.46
CA SER A 46 20.31 40.58 -0.70
C SER A 46 20.69 40.65 0.77
N ASP A 47 20.46 41.81 1.36
CA ASP A 47 20.58 42.05 2.79
C ASP A 47 19.18 41.93 3.43
N LYS A 48 18.98 40.82 4.15
CA LYS A 48 18.01 40.67 5.27
C LYS A 48 16.61 41.26 5.03
N GLU A 49 15.85 40.73 4.08
CA GLU A 49 14.40 41.00 4.09
C GLU A 49 13.81 40.42 5.39
N LYS A 50 13.27 41.30 6.25
CA LYS A 50 12.56 40.88 7.46
C LYS A 50 11.06 40.92 7.19
N LYS A 51 10.37 39.84 7.56
CA LYS A 51 8.92 39.74 7.42
C LYS A 51 8.36 38.93 8.57
N ASN A 52 8.04 39.58 9.68
CA ASN A 52 7.41 38.94 10.84
C ASN A 52 6.63 39.97 11.66
N LEU A 53 5.61 39.50 12.39
CA LEU A 53 4.72 40.38 13.17
C LEU A 53 5.44 41.07 14.35
N GLN A 54 6.54 40.48 14.82
CA GLN A 54 7.33 41.00 15.94
C GLN A 54 8.40 42.02 15.51
N ASP A 55 8.50 42.31 14.20
CA ASP A 55 9.52 43.15 13.59
C ASP A 55 10.99 42.80 13.97
N LEU A 56 11.24 41.51 14.25
CA LEU A 56 12.55 41.02 14.64
C LEU A 56 13.48 40.87 13.44
N ASN A 57 14.73 41.31 13.60
CA ASN A 57 15.74 41.23 12.54
C ASN A 57 16.20 39.80 12.28
N GLY A 58 16.50 39.50 11.00
CA GLY A 58 17.02 38.21 10.57
C GLY A 58 15.98 37.08 10.52
N VAL A 59 14.69 37.40 10.53
CA VAL A 59 13.60 36.41 10.44
C VAL A 59 12.59 36.81 9.36
N TYR A 60 12.38 35.90 8.42
CA TYR A 60 11.38 36.00 7.36
C TYR A 60 10.35 34.87 7.51
N VAL A 61 9.07 35.23 7.65
CA VAL A 61 7.95 34.29 7.68
C VAL A 61 7.39 34.15 6.28
N PHE A 62 7.64 33.00 5.66
CA PHE A 62 7.02 32.62 4.41
C PHE A 62 5.65 31.97 4.68
N ASN A 63 4.59 32.71 4.38
CA ASN A 63 3.20 32.24 4.43
C ASN A 63 2.41 32.99 3.34
N VAL A 64 1.20 32.51 3.04
CA VAL A 64 0.28 33.21 2.13
C VAL A 64 0.12 34.65 2.61
N THR A 65 0.25 35.60 1.69
CA THR A 65 0.37 37.05 1.93
C THR A 65 -0.73 37.66 2.80
N ASP A 66 -1.88 36.99 2.91
CA ASP A 66 -3.06 37.46 3.64
C ASP A 66 -3.33 36.68 4.95
N ARG A 67 -2.43 35.77 5.36
CA ARG A 67 -2.63 34.91 6.54
C ARG A 67 -1.80 35.34 7.74
N GLU A 68 -2.50 35.80 8.77
CA GLU A 68 -1.92 36.21 10.04
C GLU A 68 -1.62 35.05 11.02
N CYS A 69 -2.21 33.86 10.81
CA CYS A 69 -2.08 32.68 11.66
C CYS A 69 -1.68 31.44 10.84
N LEU A 70 -1.23 30.39 11.55
CA LEU A 70 -0.98 29.08 10.95
C LEU A 70 -2.31 28.44 10.55
N ASP A 71 -2.37 27.91 9.34
CA ASP A 71 -3.56 27.31 8.76
C ASP A 71 -3.17 26.22 7.75
N ARG A 72 -4.15 25.45 7.29
CA ARG A 72 -3.98 24.34 6.35
C ARG A 72 -3.27 24.79 5.06
N PRO A 73 -2.40 23.94 4.48
CA PRO A 73 -1.77 24.25 3.21
C PRO A 73 -2.83 24.45 2.11
N THR A 74 -2.59 25.41 1.22
CA THR A 74 -3.46 25.72 0.09
C THR A 74 -2.73 25.52 -1.23
N ALA A 75 -3.47 25.31 -2.33
CA ALA A 75 -2.90 25.24 -3.67
C ALA A 75 -2.03 26.47 -3.99
N ARG A 76 -2.48 27.67 -3.59
CA ARG A 76 -1.72 28.91 -3.72
C ARG A 76 -0.41 28.88 -2.93
N LEU A 77 -0.43 28.43 -1.67
CA LEU A 77 0.80 28.31 -0.86
C LEU A 77 1.79 27.34 -1.50
N ILE A 78 1.30 26.18 -1.97
CA ILE A 78 2.14 25.15 -2.61
C ILE A 78 2.78 25.71 -3.89
N LYS A 79 2.00 26.39 -4.73
CA LYS A 79 2.49 27.05 -5.95
C LYS A 79 3.47 28.18 -5.64
N GLU A 80 3.18 29.05 -4.68
CA GLU A 80 4.12 30.10 -4.30
C GLU A 80 5.41 29.52 -3.73
N PHE A 81 5.33 28.41 -2.99
CA PHE A 81 6.49 27.70 -2.44
C PHE A 81 7.35 27.02 -3.52
N SER A 82 6.76 26.49 -4.59
CA SER A 82 7.56 25.88 -5.69
C SER A 82 8.46 26.88 -6.40
N TYR A 83 8.11 28.17 -6.41
CA TYR A 83 8.95 29.25 -6.93
C TYR A 83 9.84 29.92 -5.86
N VAL A 84 9.89 29.37 -4.64
CA VAL A 84 10.73 29.95 -3.58
C VAL A 84 12.20 29.85 -3.97
N GLU A 85 12.66 28.76 -4.58
CA GLU A 85 14.05 28.63 -5.02
C GLU A 85 14.52 29.83 -5.85
N ASP A 86 13.71 30.23 -6.84
CA ASP A 86 13.98 31.37 -7.71
C ASP A 86 14.05 32.71 -6.95
N LYS A 87 13.19 32.89 -5.93
CA LYS A 87 13.13 34.10 -5.10
C LYS A 87 14.09 34.08 -3.92
N PHE A 88 14.58 32.91 -3.53
CA PHE A 88 15.30 32.72 -2.28
C PHE A 88 16.66 33.42 -2.34
N MET A 89 17.40 33.23 -3.44
CA MET A 89 18.70 33.86 -3.67
C MET A 89 18.63 35.38 -3.82
N SER A 90 17.50 35.91 -4.30
CA SER A 90 17.33 37.34 -4.56
C SER A 90 16.74 38.09 -3.38
N ASN A 91 15.88 37.48 -2.56
CA ASN A 91 15.06 38.21 -1.60
C ASN A 91 15.22 37.74 -0.15
N ILE A 92 15.31 36.43 0.09
CA ILE A 92 15.20 35.84 1.45
C ILE A 92 16.56 35.47 2.05
N GLY A 93 17.51 35.00 1.23
CA GLY A 93 18.80 34.49 1.69
C GLY A 93 19.67 35.52 2.40
N SER A 94 20.49 35.07 3.36
CA SER A 94 21.44 35.94 4.07
C SER A 94 22.84 35.84 3.48
N ARG A 95 23.56 36.98 3.42
CA ARG A 95 24.99 37.03 3.07
C ARG A 95 25.93 36.55 4.17
N TYR A 96 25.47 36.57 5.42
CA TYR A 96 26.29 36.25 6.59
C TYR A 96 25.51 35.37 7.57
N GLY A 97 26.22 34.51 8.31
CA GLY A 97 25.67 33.82 9.49
C GLY A 97 25.52 34.76 10.69
N ILE A 98 25.45 34.19 11.90
CA ILE A 98 25.50 34.98 13.15
C ILE A 98 26.89 35.63 13.25
N ALA A 99 26.95 36.94 13.02
CA ALA A 99 28.21 37.68 12.95
C ALA A 99 28.70 38.12 14.35
N SER A 100 30.01 38.02 14.57
CA SER A 100 30.68 38.48 15.79
C SER A 100 30.54 40.01 15.93
N GLY A 101 30.09 40.48 17.09
CA GLY A 101 29.93 41.92 17.38
C GLY A 101 28.51 42.46 17.17
N SER A 102 27.61 41.69 16.56
CA SER A 102 26.17 42.00 16.57
C SER A 102 25.56 41.61 17.93
N GLN A 103 24.75 42.48 18.53
CA GLN A 103 23.90 42.11 19.68
C GLN A 103 22.69 41.27 19.26
N GLU A 104 22.49 41.05 17.96
CA GLU A 104 21.32 40.34 17.43
C GLU A 104 21.54 38.83 17.42
N ASN A 105 20.66 38.12 18.15
CA ASN A 105 20.60 36.66 18.13
C ASN A 105 19.48 36.21 17.18
N SER A 106 19.81 35.98 15.91
CA SER A 106 18.84 35.59 14.88
C SER A 106 18.16 34.25 15.17
N LEU A 107 18.86 33.29 15.76
CA LEU A 107 18.29 31.99 16.16
C LEU A 107 17.28 32.16 17.31
N TYR A 108 17.58 32.99 18.30
CA TYR A 108 16.63 33.35 19.35
C TYR A 108 15.40 34.08 18.77
N ASN A 109 15.62 35.03 17.86
CA ASN A 109 14.53 35.74 17.18
C ASN A 109 13.63 34.76 16.41
N ALA A 110 14.23 33.83 15.66
CA ALA A 110 13.51 32.82 14.91
C ALA A 110 12.65 31.93 15.82
N LEU A 111 13.20 31.46 16.94
CA LEU A 111 12.45 30.69 17.94
C LEU A 111 11.32 31.52 18.57
N TRP A 112 11.54 32.81 18.81
CA TRP A 112 10.48 33.68 19.30
C TRP A 112 9.32 33.74 18.30
N VAL A 113 9.61 34.07 17.03
CA VAL A 113 8.59 34.17 15.98
C VAL A 113 7.86 32.84 15.81
N ALA A 114 8.59 31.72 15.73
CA ALA A 114 8.00 30.39 15.61
C ALA A 114 7.06 30.04 16.77
N GLN A 115 7.46 30.34 18.02
CA GLN A 115 6.60 30.15 19.18
C GLN A 115 5.38 31.08 19.17
N ALA A 116 5.53 32.32 18.70
CA ALA A 116 4.41 33.24 18.56
C ALA A 116 3.39 32.72 17.53
N LEU A 117 3.86 32.18 16.41
CA LEU A 117 3.02 31.53 15.40
C LEU A 117 2.27 30.31 15.96
N LEU A 118 2.96 29.44 16.70
CA LEU A 118 2.36 28.26 17.34
C LEU A 118 1.37 28.60 18.48
N ARG A 119 1.44 29.82 19.02
CA ARG A 119 0.49 30.33 20.01
C ARG A 119 -0.72 30.99 19.34
N LYS A 120 -0.51 31.66 18.21
CA LYS A 120 -1.55 32.40 17.50
C LYS A 120 -2.42 31.44 16.67
N GLY A 121 -3.65 31.20 17.14
CA GLY A 121 -4.62 30.33 16.46
C GLY A 121 -4.65 28.87 16.93
N SER A 122 -3.93 28.54 18.01
CA SER A 122 -3.89 27.18 18.55
C SER A 122 -4.20 27.14 20.05
N SER A 123 -5.07 26.22 20.45
CA SER A 123 -5.41 25.95 21.86
C SER A 123 -4.20 25.43 22.65
N LYS A 124 -4.27 25.49 23.98
CA LYS A 124 -3.17 25.06 24.87
C LYS A 124 -2.89 23.56 24.83
N SER A 125 -3.85 22.73 24.44
CA SER A 125 -3.81 21.27 24.50
C SER A 125 -3.40 20.59 23.19
N VAL A 126 -2.98 21.36 22.19
CA VAL A 126 -2.73 20.86 20.83
C VAL A 126 -1.24 20.58 20.63
N SER A 127 -0.91 19.50 19.92
CA SER A 127 0.49 19.18 19.57
C SER A 127 1.11 20.32 18.75
N LYS A 128 2.30 20.74 19.16
CA LYS A 128 3.05 21.86 18.57
C LYS A 128 4.49 21.44 18.34
N ARG A 129 4.95 21.55 17.10
CA ARG A 129 6.30 21.13 16.70
C ARG A 129 7.01 22.24 15.93
N ILE A 130 8.31 22.39 16.19
CA ILE A 130 9.22 23.17 15.35
C ILE A 130 10.21 22.18 14.75
N LEU A 131 10.31 22.16 13.43
CA LEU A 131 11.29 21.37 12.69
C LEU A 131 12.38 22.32 12.18
N LEU A 132 13.60 22.20 12.70
CA LEU A 132 14.75 23.01 12.29
C LEU A 132 15.57 22.28 11.21
N PHE A 133 15.79 22.96 10.09
CA PHE A 133 16.62 22.49 8.97
C PHE A 133 17.84 23.39 8.87
N THR A 134 19.02 22.86 9.20
CA THR A 134 20.31 23.56 9.11
C THR A 134 21.43 22.54 8.90
N ASN A 135 22.53 22.99 8.29
CA ASN A 135 23.81 22.27 8.20
C ASN A 135 24.90 22.93 9.08
N GLU A 136 24.50 23.81 9.99
CA GLU A 136 25.39 24.46 10.94
C GLU A 136 25.27 23.84 12.34
N ASP A 137 26.33 23.15 12.75
CA ASP A 137 26.41 22.45 14.03
C ASP A 137 26.77 23.39 15.19
N ASP A 138 27.54 24.46 14.93
CA ASP A 138 27.85 25.51 15.93
C ASP A 138 27.41 26.89 15.43
N PRO A 139 26.10 27.23 15.56
CA PRO A 139 25.58 28.52 15.10
C PRO A 139 26.21 29.73 15.82
N PHE A 140 26.86 29.51 16.97
CA PHE A 140 27.54 30.55 17.75
C PHE A 140 29.07 30.43 17.67
N GLY A 141 29.63 29.67 16.72
CA GLY A 141 31.06 29.40 16.60
C GLY A 141 31.93 30.65 16.41
N SER A 142 31.38 31.67 15.77
CA SER A 142 32.04 32.97 15.51
C SER A 142 32.12 33.86 16.76
N ILE A 143 31.32 33.62 17.79
CA ILE A 143 31.24 34.45 19.00
C ILE A 143 32.12 33.84 20.08
N THR A 144 32.81 34.69 20.86
CA THR A 144 33.72 34.24 21.92
C THR A 144 33.37 34.85 23.27
N GLY A 145 33.83 34.22 24.35
CA GLY A 145 33.70 34.74 25.72
C GLY A 145 32.28 34.64 26.32
N ALA A 146 31.98 35.52 27.29
CA ALA A 146 30.73 35.51 28.05
C ALA A 146 29.48 35.70 27.17
N THR A 147 29.60 36.48 26.10
CA THR A 147 28.53 36.72 25.13
C THR A 147 28.05 35.43 24.46
N LYS A 148 28.98 34.51 24.09
CA LYS A 148 28.62 33.21 23.52
C LYS A 148 27.77 32.40 24.52
N THR A 149 28.23 32.32 25.76
CA THR A 149 27.56 31.57 26.83
C THR A 149 26.16 32.11 27.12
N ASP A 150 26.00 33.44 27.16
CA ASP A 150 24.72 34.07 27.41
C ASP A 150 23.73 33.86 26.25
N MET A 151 24.19 34.01 25.00
CA MET A 151 23.37 33.74 23.81
C MET A 151 22.91 32.29 23.76
N ILE A 152 23.80 31.31 24.02
CA ILE A 152 23.44 29.90 24.10
C ILE A 152 22.40 29.65 25.20
N ARG A 153 22.64 30.19 26.40
CA ARG A 153 21.74 30.01 27.56
C ARG A 153 20.34 30.54 27.26
N MET A 154 20.23 31.76 26.73
CA MET A 154 18.95 32.39 26.40
C MET A 154 18.21 31.63 25.29
N THR A 155 18.93 31.17 24.26
CA THR A 155 18.36 30.41 23.14
C THR A 155 17.84 29.06 23.61
N LEU A 156 18.62 28.32 24.41
CA LEU A 156 18.22 27.04 24.98
C LEU A 156 17.04 27.20 25.95
N GLN A 157 17.07 28.23 26.80
CA GLN A 157 15.96 28.50 27.70
C GLN A 157 14.68 28.80 26.91
N ARG A 158 14.79 29.54 25.79
CA ARG A 158 13.65 29.80 24.91
C ARG A 158 13.15 28.53 24.24
N ALA A 159 14.04 27.70 23.69
CA ALA A 159 13.68 26.43 23.08
C ALA A 159 12.97 25.49 24.07
N LYS A 160 13.39 25.49 25.35
CA LYS A 160 12.77 24.71 26.43
C LYS A 160 11.49 25.35 26.99
N SER A 161 11.31 26.67 26.82
CA SER A 161 10.14 27.38 27.31
C SER A 161 8.91 27.07 26.44
N HIS A 162 7.79 26.72 27.09
CA HIS A 162 6.46 26.40 26.51
C HIS A 162 6.12 24.91 26.26
N GLY A 163 6.75 23.97 26.97
CA GLY A 163 6.16 22.63 27.11
C GLY A 163 5.89 21.94 25.77
N VAL A 164 6.86 22.01 24.85
CA VAL A 164 6.94 21.03 23.76
C VAL A 164 7.49 19.76 24.39
N GLY A 165 6.58 19.03 25.02
CA GLY A 165 6.83 17.79 25.75
C GLY A 165 5.67 16.84 25.48
N TYR A 166 6.04 15.64 25.07
CA TYR A 166 5.18 14.52 24.71
C TYR A 166 4.60 13.89 25.98
N GLU A 167 3.29 13.70 26.03
CA GLU A 167 2.63 12.69 26.87
C GLU A 167 1.16 12.53 26.45
N SER A 168 0.74 11.28 26.38
CA SER A 168 -0.61 10.83 26.07
C SER A 168 -1.64 11.33 27.09
N ILE A 169 -2.75 11.89 26.60
CA ILE A 169 -3.91 12.25 27.43
C ILE A 169 -5.15 11.48 26.96
N CYS A 170 -5.67 10.67 27.88
CA CYS A 170 -6.96 10.01 27.84
C CYS A 170 -8.11 10.99 27.61
N ILE A 171 -8.96 10.68 26.63
CA ILE A 171 -10.28 11.32 26.48
C ILE A 171 -11.33 10.38 27.08
N SER A 172 -11.93 10.83 28.19
CA SER A 172 -13.10 10.17 28.77
C SER A 172 -14.39 10.88 28.31
N LYS A 173 -15.43 10.05 28.19
CA LYS A 173 -16.87 10.33 28.03
C LYS A 173 -17.35 10.65 26.62
N GLY A 174 -17.81 9.60 25.94
CA GLY A 174 -18.92 9.67 24.98
C GLY A 174 -20.24 9.37 25.69
N ILE A 175 -21.25 10.19 25.41
CA ILE A 175 -22.66 9.90 25.68
C ILE A 175 -23.13 8.90 24.63
N VAL A 176 -23.71 7.78 25.06
CA VAL A 176 -24.33 6.79 24.17
C VAL A 176 -25.84 7.06 24.17
N ILE A 177 -26.39 7.41 23.01
CA ILE A 177 -27.84 7.33 22.76
C ILE A 177 -28.12 5.88 22.37
N GLY A 178 -28.78 5.14 23.25
CA GLY A 178 -29.10 3.73 23.03
C GLY A 178 -30.31 3.56 22.11
N ILE A 179 -30.09 3.06 20.90
CA ILE A 179 -31.15 2.51 20.05
C ILE A 179 -31.25 1.01 20.39
N ALA A 180 -32.36 0.57 20.96
CA ALA A 180 -32.58 -0.85 21.28
C ALA A 180 -32.63 -1.67 19.97
N GLY A 181 -31.87 -2.76 19.89
CA GLY A 181 -31.89 -3.65 18.74
C GLY A 181 -33.09 -4.59 18.80
N VAL A 182 -33.90 -4.58 17.75
CA VAL A 182 -35.06 -5.48 17.60
C VAL A 182 -34.70 -6.54 16.57
N ALA A 183 -34.79 -7.82 16.94
CA ALA A 183 -34.56 -8.95 16.05
C ALA A 183 -35.85 -9.76 15.90
N TRP A 184 -36.15 -10.17 14.67
CA TRP A 184 -37.28 -11.03 14.34
C TRP A 184 -36.76 -12.46 14.20
N ILE A 185 -37.29 -13.39 15.01
CA ILE A 185 -37.02 -14.82 14.86
C ILE A 185 -38.38 -15.50 14.71
N GLY A 186 -38.70 -15.95 13.50
CA GLY A 186 -40.03 -16.45 13.17
C GLY A 186 -41.10 -15.35 13.28
N SER A 187 -42.17 -15.60 14.04
CA SER A 187 -43.26 -14.63 14.29
C SER A 187 -43.12 -13.84 15.59
N GLU A 188 -42.03 -14.04 16.34
CA GLU A 188 -41.82 -13.38 17.63
C GLU A 188 -40.79 -12.24 17.53
N ILE A 189 -41.08 -11.15 18.25
CA ILE A 189 -40.21 -9.98 18.34
C ILE A 189 -39.41 -10.08 19.63
N ILE A 190 -38.10 -10.25 19.51
CA ILE A 190 -37.18 -10.25 20.64
C ILE A 190 -36.48 -8.89 20.68
N LYS A 191 -36.61 -8.21 21.82
CA LYS A 191 -35.99 -6.91 22.08
C LYS A 191 -34.78 -7.13 22.96
N PHE A 192 -33.63 -6.62 22.53
CA PHE A 192 -32.42 -6.59 23.34
C PHE A 192 -32.08 -5.15 23.70
N SER A 193 -31.65 -4.94 24.94
CA SER A 193 -30.99 -3.71 25.33
C SER A 193 -29.62 -3.59 24.64
N THR A 194 -29.10 -2.36 24.54
CA THR A 194 -27.75 -2.11 24.01
C THR A 194 -26.67 -2.82 24.82
N ASP A 195 -26.90 -2.97 26.13
CA ASP A 195 -25.96 -3.60 27.06
C ASP A 195 -25.97 -5.13 26.87
N GLU A 196 -27.15 -5.74 26.72
CA GLU A 196 -27.28 -7.16 26.39
C GLU A 196 -26.67 -7.49 25.02
N LEU A 197 -26.87 -6.65 24.00
CA LEU A 197 -26.23 -6.84 22.69
C LEU A 197 -24.71 -6.71 22.75
N SER A 198 -24.20 -5.90 23.67
CA SER A 198 -22.77 -5.74 23.89
C SER A 198 -22.20 -6.97 24.59
N GLU A 199 -22.85 -7.45 25.65
CA GLU A 199 -22.39 -8.63 26.40
C GLU A 199 -22.50 -9.93 25.58
N ILE A 200 -23.57 -10.12 24.80
CA ILE A 200 -23.72 -11.31 23.93
C ILE A 200 -22.59 -11.40 22.90
N LYS A 201 -22.09 -10.25 22.43
CA LYS A 201 -21.02 -10.21 21.42
C LYS A 201 -19.63 -10.33 22.03
N LYS A 202 -19.46 -10.23 23.35
CA LYS A 202 -18.17 -10.14 24.02
C LYS A 202 -17.49 -11.52 24.09
N VAL A 203 -16.33 -11.65 23.46
CA VAL A 203 -15.57 -12.91 23.32
C VAL A 203 -14.20 -12.83 24.00
N SER A 204 -13.59 -11.64 24.06
CA SER A 204 -12.27 -11.42 24.67
C SER A 204 -12.33 -10.36 25.77
N ASN A 205 -11.40 -10.43 26.73
CA ASN A 205 -11.24 -9.47 27.82
C ASN A 205 -10.15 -8.40 27.56
N GLY A 206 -9.46 -8.48 26.42
CA GLY A 206 -8.39 -7.54 26.06
C GLY A 206 -8.20 -7.40 24.55
N GLN A 207 -7.50 -6.33 24.15
CA GLN A 207 -7.20 -6.02 22.74
C GLN A 207 -6.14 -6.91 22.14
N LEU A 208 -5.18 -7.38 22.95
CA LEU A 208 -4.16 -8.36 22.55
C LEU A 208 -4.03 -9.42 23.65
N HIS A 209 -4.24 -10.68 23.31
CA HIS A 209 -4.16 -11.80 24.25
C HIS A 209 -3.29 -12.92 23.67
N LEU A 210 -2.12 -13.15 24.26
CA LEU A 210 -1.19 -14.19 23.82
C LEU A 210 -1.75 -15.58 24.14
N LEU A 211 -1.82 -16.44 23.14
CA LEU A 211 -2.24 -17.84 23.27
C LEU A 211 -1.06 -18.80 23.39
N GLY A 212 0.06 -18.49 22.73
CA GLY A 212 1.27 -19.32 22.77
C GLY A 212 2.21 -19.07 21.60
N PHE A 213 3.13 -19.99 21.35
CA PHE A 213 4.12 -19.90 20.26
C PHE A 213 4.01 -21.10 19.34
N LYS A 214 4.09 -20.87 18.02
CA LYS A 214 4.10 -21.91 16.97
C LYS A 214 5.31 -21.76 16.03
N PRO A 215 5.82 -22.84 15.42
CA PRO A 215 6.87 -22.77 14.41
C PRO A 215 6.42 -21.97 13.18
N LEU A 216 7.35 -21.23 12.56
CA LEU A 216 7.07 -20.39 11.38
C LEU A 216 6.57 -21.20 10.18
N ASP A 217 6.97 -22.46 10.04
CA ASP A 217 6.53 -23.36 8.95
C ASP A 217 5.01 -23.59 8.90
N CYS A 218 4.32 -23.39 10.04
CA CYS A 218 2.86 -23.46 10.12
C CYS A 218 2.16 -22.22 9.55
N LEU A 219 2.89 -21.12 9.38
CA LEU A 219 2.40 -19.89 8.77
C LEU A 219 2.72 -19.92 7.27
N LYS A 220 1.69 -19.86 6.43
CA LYS A 220 1.82 -19.88 4.97
C LYS A 220 1.42 -18.52 4.42
N ASP A 221 2.07 -18.08 3.36
CA ASP A 221 1.83 -16.74 2.79
C ASP A 221 0.36 -16.53 2.37
N TYR A 222 -0.30 -17.59 1.91
CA TYR A 222 -1.72 -17.57 1.52
C TYR A 222 -2.70 -17.54 2.72
N HIS A 223 -2.23 -17.66 3.97
CA HIS A 223 -3.05 -17.40 5.15
C HIS A 223 -3.22 -15.89 5.43
N ASN A 224 -2.52 -15.03 4.70
CA ASN A 224 -2.60 -13.59 4.89
C ASN A 224 -3.95 -13.03 4.40
N LEU A 225 -4.76 -12.50 5.32
CA LEU A 225 -6.10 -11.98 5.01
C LEU A 225 -6.13 -10.45 4.79
N ARG A 226 -5.17 -9.71 5.38
CA ARG A 226 -5.15 -8.24 5.44
C ARG A 226 -3.71 -7.73 5.58
N PRO A 227 -3.42 -6.46 5.26
CA PRO A 227 -2.09 -5.88 5.51
C PRO A 227 -1.64 -6.08 6.95
N SER A 228 -0.40 -6.54 7.13
CA SER A 228 0.19 -6.78 8.45
C SER A 228 0.31 -5.48 9.24
N THR A 229 0.02 -5.55 10.54
CA THR A 229 0.18 -4.41 11.45
C THR A 229 1.49 -4.52 12.21
N PHE A 230 2.26 -3.43 12.26
CA PHE A 230 3.48 -3.36 13.04
C PHE A 230 3.16 -3.05 14.50
N ILE A 231 3.71 -3.83 15.43
CA ILE A 231 3.59 -3.59 16.86
C ILE A 231 4.93 -3.12 17.39
N PHE A 232 4.94 -1.95 18.03
CA PHE A 232 6.12 -1.39 18.69
C PHE A 232 5.79 -1.10 20.16
N PRO A 233 6.70 -1.37 21.12
CA PRO A 233 6.48 -1.05 22.52
C PRO A 233 6.35 0.46 22.72
N THR A 234 5.34 0.88 23.48
CA THR A 234 5.22 2.26 23.97
C THR A 234 5.74 2.32 25.40
N ASP A 235 6.70 3.21 25.69
CA ASP A 235 7.35 3.35 27.00
C ASP A 235 6.40 3.83 28.14
N GLU A 236 5.12 4.08 27.86
CA GLU A 236 4.14 4.62 28.81
C GLU A 236 3.50 3.59 29.75
N ILE A 237 3.74 2.29 29.56
CA ILE A 237 3.23 1.27 30.50
C ILE A 237 4.21 1.16 31.68
N LYS A 238 3.84 1.76 32.82
CA LYS A 238 4.47 1.52 34.13
C LYS A 238 4.45 0.02 34.43
N LEU A 239 5.52 -0.67 34.03
CA LEU A 239 5.85 -1.99 34.54
C LEU A 239 6.03 -1.82 36.05
N HIS A 240 5.08 -2.37 36.81
CA HIS A 240 5.35 -2.72 38.18
C HIS A 240 6.55 -3.67 38.14
N GLN A 241 7.72 -3.12 38.48
CA GLN A 241 8.88 -3.91 38.81
C GLN A 241 8.52 -4.72 40.04
N ASP A 242 8.00 -5.92 39.83
CA ASP A 242 8.10 -7.02 40.78
C ASP A 242 8.10 -8.33 39.99
N HIS A 243 9.26 -9.00 40.01
CA HIS A 243 9.50 -10.37 39.57
C HIS A 243 9.47 -10.68 38.06
N MET A 244 10.41 -10.10 37.30
CA MET A 244 11.17 -10.90 36.32
C MET A 244 12.66 -10.80 36.65
N LYS A 245 13.08 -11.61 37.63
CA LYS A 245 14.49 -11.93 37.80
C LYS A 245 14.96 -12.58 36.51
N THR A 246 15.92 -11.90 35.89
CA THR A 246 16.93 -12.46 35.00
C THR A 246 17.38 -13.85 35.46
N SER A 247 16.89 -14.90 34.80
CA SER A 247 17.62 -16.16 34.71
C SER A 247 18.64 -15.99 33.57
N GLY A 248 19.78 -15.42 33.91
CA GLY A 248 20.96 -15.54 33.08
C GLY A 248 21.48 -16.97 33.20
N GLU A 249 21.18 -17.80 32.22
CA GLU A 249 22.03 -18.94 31.90
C GLU A 249 22.63 -18.70 30.52
N ARG A 250 23.91 -18.33 30.54
CA ARG A 250 24.82 -18.49 29.40
C ARG A 250 24.94 -19.99 29.12
N SER A 251 24.11 -20.51 28.23
CA SER A 251 24.37 -21.80 27.58
C SER A 251 25.04 -21.51 26.24
N SER A 252 26.37 -21.57 26.23
CA SER A 252 27.15 -21.68 25.01
C SER A 252 26.83 -23.03 24.38
N GLY A 253 25.98 -23.03 23.36
CA GLY A 253 25.66 -24.18 22.53
C GLY A 253 24.86 -23.69 21.33
N THR A 254 25.35 -23.96 20.13
CA THR A 254 24.70 -23.65 18.86
C THR A 254 23.37 -24.42 18.78
N LEU A 255 22.31 -23.85 19.35
CA LEU A 255 20.94 -24.28 19.14
C LEU A 255 20.41 -23.45 17.97
N GLU A 256 20.19 -24.10 16.83
CA GLU A 256 19.37 -23.55 15.76
C GLU A 256 18.03 -23.12 16.37
N LEU A 257 17.84 -21.81 16.60
CA LEU A 257 16.57 -21.27 17.05
C LEU A 257 15.57 -21.54 15.92
N ILE A 258 14.76 -22.58 16.07
CA ILE A 258 13.60 -22.81 15.20
C ILE A 258 12.83 -21.49 15.15
N PRO A 259 12.64 -20.88 13.96
CA PRO A 259 11.89 -19.65 13.85
C PRO A 259 10.46 -19.90 14.35
N LYS A 260 10.01 -19.10 15.32
CA LYS A 260 8.69 -19.20 15.95
C LYS A 260 7.97 -17.87 15.86
N PHE A 261 6.65 -17.92 15.75
CA PHE A 261 5.76 -16.76 15.88
C PHE A 261 4.88 -16.91 17.12
N ALA A 262 4.48 -15.79 17.71
CA ALA A 262 3.50 -15.77 18.81
C ALA A 262 2.09 -15.76 18.24
N LEU A 263 1.26 -16.71 18.64
CA LEU A 263 -0.16 -16.76 18.30
C LEU A 263 -0.94 -15.95 19.34
N ALA A 264 -1.74 -14.98 18.92
CA ALA A 264 -2.51 -14.13 19.81
C ALA A 264 -3.92 -13.85 19.25
N PHE A 265 -4.86 -13.51 20.13
CA PHE A 265 -6.06 -12.80 19.72
C PHE A 265 -5.79 -11.30 19.67
N TYR A 266 -6.14 -10.65 18.58
CA TYR A 266 -6.04 -9.21 18.40
C TYR A 266 -7.37 -8.61 17.90
N GLY A 267 -7.72 -7.44 18.40
CA GLY A 267 -8.86 -6.66 17.92
C GLY A 267 -9.90 -6.35 19.00
N SER A 268 -11.12 -6.06 18.55
CA SER A 268 -12.21 -5.68 19.45
C SER A 268 -12.64 -6.86 20.33
N LEU A 269 -13.08 -6.56 21.57
CA LEU A 269 -13.67 -7.52 22.50
C LEU A 269 -14.82 -8.31 21.86
N TYR A 270 -15.47 -7.73 20.84
CA TYR A 270 -16.64 -8.31 20.18
C TYR A 270 -16.32 -9.18 18.94
N ARG A 271 -15.11 -9.04 18.37
CA ARG A 271 -14.65 -9.78 17.18
C ARG A 271 -13.13 -9.98 17.26
N PRO A 272 -12.63 -10.80 18.18
CA PRO A 272 -11.20 -11.08 18.26
C PRO A 272 -10.78 -11.87 17.01
N GLN A 273 -9.69 -11.44 16.38
CA GLN A 273 -9.08 -12.13 15.26
C GLN A 273 -7.85 -12.88 15.74
N LEU A 274 -7.67 -14.10 15.24
CA LEU A 274 -6.44 -14.86 15.49
C LEU A 274 -5.32 -14.26 14.63
N VAL A 275 -4.24 -13.80 15.26
CA VAL A 275 -3.10 -13.18 14.59
C VAL A 275 -1.80 -13.89 14.93
N ALA A 276 -0.85 -13.83 14.01
CA ALA A 276 0.51 -14.30 14.18
C ALA A 276 1.46 -13.08 14.35
N LEU A 277 2.08 -12.98 15.52
CA LEU A 277 3.16 -12.03 15.80
C LEU A 277 4.47 -12.62 15.32
N VAL A 278 4.88 -12.22 14.12
CA VAL A 278 6.11 -12.69 13.48
C VAL A 278 7.26 -11.75 13.87
N ALA A 279 8.33 -12.29 14.45
CA ALA A 279 9.54 -11.53 14.69
C ALA A 279 10.18 -11.18 13.35
N GLN A 280 10.40 -9.88 13.09
CA GLN A 280 10.97 -9.42 11.83
C GLN A 280 12.48 -9.68 11.82
N LEU A 281 12.88 -10.85 11.31
CA LEU A 281 14.24 -11.22 10.94
C LEU A 281 14.21 -11.80 9.53
N HIS A 282 15.11 -11.34 8.66
CA HIS A 282 15.20 -11.81 7.28
C HIS A 282 15.75 -13.23 7.25
N MET A 283 15.01 -14.21 6.71
CA MET A 283 15.57 -15.42 6.04
C MET A 283 14.54 -16.11 5.13
N SER A 284 15.09 -16.82 4.15
CA SER A 284 14.54 -17.42 2.92
C SER A 284 13.73 -18.72 3.08
N ALA A 285 12.84 -18.98 2.13
CA ALA A 285 11.95 -20.14 2.08
C ALA A 285 12.40 -21.22 1.06
N ASP A 286 12.23 -22.49 1.42
CA ASP A 286 12.26 -23.64 0.50
C ASP A 286 10.90 -24.35 0.51
N ALA A 287 10.34 -24.59 -0.69
CA ALA A 287 9.16 -25.43 -0.89
C ALA A 287 9.34 -26.30 -2.14
N ILE A 288 8.91 -27.56 -2.04
CA ILE A 288 9.08 -28.61 -3.06
C ILE A 288 8.03 -28.42 -4.16
N ALA A 289 8.44 -27.72 -5.22
CA ALA A 289 7.75 -27.61 -6.50
C ALA A 289 8.43 -28.51 -7.55
N PRO A 290 7.78 -28.85 -8.68
CA PRO A 290 8.47 -29.48 -9.82
C PRO A 290 9.70 -28.65 -10.19
N ARG A 291 10.87 -29.26 -10.06
CA ARG A 291 12.15 -28.56 -10.11
C ARG A 291 12.55 -28.34 -11.57
N ALA A 292 12.77 -27.08 -11.94
CA ALA A 292 13.38 -26.72 -13.21
C ALA A 292 14.76 -27.37 -13.34
N THR A 293 15.21 -27.60 -14.58
CA THR A 293 16.56 -28.11 -14.84
C THR A 293 17.61 -27.06 -14.48
N ASP A 294 18.83 -27.49 -14.16
CA ASP A 294 19.92 -26.57 -13.78
C ASP A 294 20.24 -25.54 -14.88
N ASP A 295 20.05 -25.90 -16.15
CA ASP A 295 20.21 -24.99 -17.30
C ASP A 295 19.14 -23.90 -17.32
N GLN A 296 17.87 -24.27 -17.09
CA GLN A 296 16.76 -23.32 -16.98
C GLN A 296 16.96 -22.35 -15.81
N ILE A 297 17.43 -22.86 -14.66
CA ILE A 297 17.73 -22.05 -13.47
C ILE A 297 18.86 -21.06 -13.75
N LYS A 298 19.93 -21.51 -14.44
CA LYS A 298 21.07 -20.65 -14.80
C LYS A 298 20.66 -19.53 -15.76
N LYS A 299 19.86 -19.84 -16.79
CA LYS A 299 19.33 -18.85 -17.75
C LYS A 299 18.37 -17.87 -17.09
N ALA A 300 17.47 -18.35 -16.24
CA ALA A 300 16.59 -17.50 -15.43
C ALA A 300 17.39 -16.56 -14.51
N SER A 301 18.41 -17.06 -13.82
CA SER A 301 19.26 -16.25 -12.94
C SER A 301 20.02 -15.17 -13.72
N ALA A 302 20.48 -15.47 -14.94
CA ALA A 302 21.14 -14.52 -15.82
C ALA A 302 20.20 -13.41 -16.33
N LEU A 303 18.93 -13.73 -16.58
CA LEU A 303 17.89 -12.75 -16.89
C LEU A 303 17.58 -11.87 -15.67
N LEU A 304 17.28 -12.49 -14.53
CA LEU A 304 16.91 -11.80 -13.28
C LEU A 304 17.98 -10.79 -12.86
N ARG A 305 19.26 -11.14 -12.93
CA ARG A 305 20.37 -10.22 -12.61
C ARG A 305 20.42 -8.96 -13.47
N ARG A 306 19.85 -8.99 -14.69
CA ARG A 306 19.83 -7.85 -15.61
C ARG A 306 18.61 -6.95 -15.41
N ILE A 307 17.51 -7.50 -14.89
CA ILE A 307 16.27 -6.77 -14.58
C ILE A 307 16.12 -6.45 -13.09
N ASP A 308 17.13 -6.80 -12.28
CA ASP A 308 17.12 -6.62 -10.83
C ASP A 308 17.15 -5.13 -10.43
N LEU A 309 16.21 -4.74 -9.58
CA LEU A 309 16.10 -3.39 -9.02
C LEU A 309 16.88 -3.33 -7.71
N LYS A 310 18.20 -3.10 -7.80
CA LYS A 310 19.14 -3.17 -6.67
C LYS A 310 18.75 -2.30 -5.46
N ASP A 311 18.20 -1.13 -5.70
CA ASP A 311 17.84 -0.15 -4.67
C ASP A 311 16.33 0.10 -4.61
N PHE A 312 15.52 -0.94 -4.80
CA PHE A 312 14.07 -0.83 -4.72
C PHE A 312 13.63 -0.32 -3.35
N SER A 313 12.82 0.74 -3.35
CA SER A 313 12.11 1.22 -2.17
C SER A 313 10.64 1.41 -2.50
N VAL A 314 9.77 1.02 -1.56
CA VAL A 314 8.31 1.19 -1.69
C VAL A 314 7.92 2.66 -1.86
N CYS A 315 8.77 3.58 -1.38
CA CYS A 315 8.54 5.02 -1.49
C CYS A 315 8.94 5.62 -2.85
N GLN A 316 9.50 4.83 -3.79
CA GLN A 316 9.93 5.33 -5.10
C GLN A 316 8.78 5.53 -6.08
N PHE A 317 7.66 4.84 -5.89
CA PHE A 317 6.54 4.87 -6.83
C PHE A 317 5.35 5.59 -6.21
N ALA A 318 4.95 6.70 -6.82
CA ALA A 318 3.72 7.37 -6.45
C ALA A 318 2.50 6.66 -7.06
N ASN A 319 1.35 6.73 -6.39
CA ASN A 319 0.09 6.26 -6.98
C ASN A 319 -0.35 7.22 -8.10
N PRO A 320 -0.38 6.79 -9.39
CA PRO A 320 -0.66 7.68 -10.51
C PRO A 320 -2.07 8.29 -10.47
N ALA A 321 -3.06 7.52 -9.99
CA ALA A 321 -4.43 7.99 -9.87
C ALA A 321 -4.56 9.09 -8.81
N LEU A 322 -3.87 8.95 -7.68
CA LEU A 322 -3.85 9.98 -6.64
C LEU A 322 -3.10 11.22 -7.09
N GLN A 323 -1.94 11.05 -7.73
CA GLN A 323 -1.20 12.17 -8.30
C GLN A 323 -2.10 12.94 -9.27
N ARG A 324 -2.75 12.23 -10.22
CA ARG A 324 -3.62 12.86 -11.22
C ARG A 324 -4.78 13.60 -10.57
N HIS A 325 -5.41 12.97 -9.58
CA HIS A 325 -6.52 13.57 -8.84
C HIS A 325 -6.11 14.88 -8.15
N TYR A 326 -5.01 14.87 -7.37
CA TYR A 326 -4.55 16.06 -6.67
C TYR A 326 -3.99 17.13 -7.61
N GLY A 327 -3.35 16.75 -8.71
CA GLY A 327 -2.90 17.69 -9.75
C GLY A 327 -4.08 18.44 -10.38
N ILE A 328 -5.16 17.72 -10.74
CA ILE A 328 -6.38 18.35 -11.27
C ILE A 328 -7.01 19.28 -10.23
N LEU A 329 -7.12 18.84 -8.97
CA LEU A 329 -7.66 19.69 -7.89
C LEU A 329 -6.83 20.96 -7.68
N GLN A 330 -5.50 20.87 -7.78
CA GLN A 330 -4.61 22.01 -7.68
C GLN A 330 -4.83 22.99 -8.84
N ALA A 331 -4.86 22.52 -10.08
CA ALA A 331 -5.11 23.35 -11.27
C ALA A 331 -6.48 24.07 -11.19
N LEU A 332 -7.54 23.34 -10.81
CA LEU A 332 -8.86 23.91 -10.61
C LEU A 332 -8.88 24.98 -9.50
N ALA A 333 -8.20 24.73 -8.38
CA ALA A 333 -8.12 25.69 -7.27
C ALA A 333 -7.32 26.96 -7.63
N LEU A 334 -6.46 26.89 -8.65
CA LEU A 334 -5.65 28.00 -9.15
C LEU A 334 -6.28 28.71 -10.36
N GLY A 335 -7.38 28.19 -10.91
CA GLY A 335 -8.01 28.71 -12.12
C GLY A 335 -7.17 28.50 -13.38
N GLU A 336 -6.40 27.41 -13.43
CA GLU A 336 -5.61 27.03 -14.60
C GLU A 336 -6.47 26.23 -15.59
N ASP A 337 -6.38 26.58 -16.87
CA ASP A 337 -7.14 25.90 -17.94
C ASP A 337 -6.46 24.62 -18.44
N GLU A 338 -5.15 24.48 -18.19
CA GLU A 338 -4.36 23.31 -18.62
C GLU A 338 -4.36 22.24 -17.53
N MET A 339 -4.79 21.04 -17.89
CA MET A 339 -4.73 19.89 -16.98
C MET A 339 -3.30 19.33 -16.92
N PRO A 340 -2.77 19.05 -15.72
CA PRO A 340 -1.42 18.51 -15.60
C PRO A 340 -1.32 17.11 -16.19
N ASP A 341 -0.31 16.88 -17.03
CA ASP A 341 0.07 15.54 -17.48
C ASP A 341 0.94 14.87 -16.41
N ILE A 342 0.49 13.70 -15.94
CA ILE A 342 1.15 12.98 -14.84
C ILE A 342 1.70 11.67 -15.37
N LYS A 343 3.02 11.55 -15.31
CA LYS A 343 3.74 10.35 -15.71
C LYS A 343 3.40 9.20 -14.76
N ASP A 344 2.94 8.08 -15.32
CA ASP A 344 2.74 6.84 -14.59
C ASP A 344 4.09 6.13 -14.40
N GLU A 345 4.63 6.21 -13.18
CA GLU A 345 5.88 5.57 -12.80
C GLU A 345 5.74 4.05 -12.56
N THR A 346 4.52 3.52 -12.52
CA THR A 346 4.25 2.08 -12.29
C THR A 346 4.37 1.26 -13.56
N LEU A 347 4.41 1.92 -14.72
CA LEU A 347 4.61 1.24 -16.00
C LEU A 347 6.05 0.71 -16.11
N PRO A 348 6.25 -0.47 -16.72
CA PRO A 348 7.59 -0.99 -16.96
C PRO A 348 8.42 -0.02 -17.80
N ASP A 349 9.72 0.06 -17.49
CA ASP A 349 10.68 0.80 -18.31
C ASP A 349 10.91 0.06 -19.64
N GLU A 350 10.07 0.34 -20.64
CA GLU A 350 10.15 -0.28 -21.97
C GLU A 350 11.52 -0.06 -22.63
N GLU A 351 12.08 1.14 -22.49
CA GLU A 351 13.40 1.48 -23.03
C GLU A 351 14.49 0.64 -22.35
N GLY A 352 14.44 0.54 -21.02
CA GLY A 352 15.33 -0.31 -20.24
C GLY A 352 15.23 -1.79 -20.61
N LEU A 353 14.02 -2.32 -20.75
CA LEU A 353 13.75 -3.73 -21.08
C LEU A 353 14.10 -4.09 -22.53
N SER A 354 14.04 -3.13 -23.46
CA SER A 354 14.38 -3.33 -24.87
C SER A 354 15.89 -3.45 -25.14
N ARG A 355 16.74 -3.24 -24.14
CA ARG A 355 18.19 -3.37 -24.27
C ARG A 355 18.56 -4.76 -24.74
N THR A 356 19.44 -4.84 -25.74
CA THR A 356 19.85 -6.08 -26.42
C THR A 356 20.29 -7.19 -25.46
N GLY A 357 21.00 -6.85 -24.37
CA GLY A 357 21.43 -7.82 -23.37
C GLY A 357 20.31 -8.45 -22.55
N ILE A 358 19.18 -7.76 -22.37
CA ILE A 358 17.99 -8.28 -21.67
C ILE A 358 17.17 -9.12 -22.64
N VAL A 359 16.93 -8.60 -23.85
CA VAL A 359 16.19 -9.32 -24.91
C VAL A 359 16.84 -10.67 -25.22
N HIS A 360 18.16 -10.71 -25.40
CA HIS A 360 18.87 -11.97 -25.63
C HIS A 360 18.74 -12.95 -24.47
N ALA A 361 18.85 -12.47 -23.22
CA ALA A 361 18.71 -13.30 -22.03
C ALA A 361 17.28 -13.86 -21.90
N LEU A 362 16.29 -13.07 -22.31
CA LEU A 362 14.89 -13.45 -22.32
C LEU A 362 14.61 -14.52 -23.38
N GLU A 363 15.14 -14.35 -24.60
CA GLU A 363 15.04 -15.33 -25.69
C GLU A 363 15.70 -16.66 -25.33
N GLU A 364 16.93 -16.64 -24.78
CA GLU A 364 17.63 -17.84 -24.32
C GLU A 364 16.85 -18.60 -23.25
N PHE A 365 16.25 -17.88 -22.30
CA PHE A 365 15.41 -18.46 -21.26
C PHE A 365 14.13 -19.05 -21.85
N LYS A 366 13.47 -18.32 -22.76
CA LYS A 366 12.23 -18.75 -23.43
C LYS A 366 12.44 -20.04 -24.20
N ILE A 367 13.50 -20.14 -25.00
CA ILE A 367 13.84 -21.35 -25.76
C ILE A 367 14.11 -22.53 -24.82
N SER A 368 14.78 -22.30 -23.69
CA SER A 368 15.10 -23.36 -22.71
C SER A 368 13.88 -23.94 -21.99
N VAL A 369 12.81 -23.15 -21.81
CA VAL A 369 11.59 -23.56 -21.11
C VAL A 369 10.54 -24.08 -22.09
N TYR A 370 10.34 -23.39 -23.20
CA TYR A 370 9.21 -23.61 -24.11
C TYR A 370 9.61 -24.21 -25.46
N GLY A 371 10.90 -24.28 -25.78
CA GLY A 371 11.40 -24.73 -27.09
C GLY A 371 11.41 -23.63 -28.15
N GLU A 372 12.06 -23.88 -29.28
CA GLU A 372 12.27 -22.91 -30.37
C GLU A 372 10.99 -22.54 -31.12
N ASN A 373 9.97 -23.42 -31.10
CA ASN A 373 8.74 -23.25 -31.87
C ASN A 373 7.57 -22.68 -31.06
N TYR A 374 7.77 -22.31 -29.79
CA TYR A 374 6.68 -21.91 -28.91
C TYR A 374 5.84 -20.76 -29.47
N ASP A 375 6.48 -19.72 -30.02
CA ASP A 375 5.76 -18.58 -30.61
C ASP A 375 4.96 -18.97 -31.85
N GLN A 376 5.50 -19.89 -32.65
CA GLN A 376 4.83 -20.43 -33.83
C GLN A 376 3.63 -21.30 -33.42
N GLU A 377 3.80 -22.13 -32.39
CA GLU A 377 2.77 -23.00 -31.84
C GLU A 377 1.66 -22.23 -31.13
N GLU A 378 2.00 -21.17 -30.39
CA GLU A 378 1.04 -20.26 -29.75
C GLU A 378 0.26 -19.45 -30.79
N ALA A 379 0.94 -18.88 -31.80
CA ALA A 379 0.29 -18.18 -32.90
C ALA A 379 -0.63 -19.11 -33.71
N ASN A 380 -0.20 -20.34 -33.99
CA ASN A 380 -1.03 -21.36 -34.64
C ASN A 380 -2.22 -21.76 -33.77
N SER A 381 -2.04 -21.86 -32.45
CA SER A 381 -3.10 -22.17 -31.48
C SER A 381 -4.14 -21.04 -31.39
N ALA A 382 -3.69 -19.78 -31.40
CA ALA A 382 -4.54 -18.60 -31.39
C ALA A 382 -5.32 -18.46 -32.71
N ALA A 383 -4.68 -18.70 -33.86
CA ALA A 383 -5.32 -18.73 -35.17
C ALA A 383 -6.39 -19.85 -35.28
N THR A 384 -6.13 -21.02 -34.68
CA THR A 384 -7.09 -22.13 -34.63
C THR A 384 -8.30 -21.81 -33.74
N LYS A 385 -8.13 -20.99 -32.69
CA LYS A 385 -9.24 -20.52 -31.83
C LYS A 385 -10.10 -19.43 -32.50
N GLY A 386 -9.52 -18.63 -33.38
CA GLY A 386 -10.20 -17.56 -34.14
C GLY A 386 -11.05 -18.04 -35.32
N SER A 387 -10.81 -19.24 -35.86
CA SER A 387 -11.48 -19.79 -37.05
C SER A 387 -12.54 -20.88 -36.74
N GLY A 388 -13.15 -20.87 -35.56
CA GLY A 388 -14.14 -21.86 -35.16
C GLY A 388 -15.57 -21.34 -35.25
N SER A 389 -16.24 -21.50 -36.39
CA SER A 389 -17.71 -21.47 -36.44
C SER A 389 -18.28 -22.40 -35.36
N GLU A 390 -19.37 -22.00 -34.71
CA GLU A 390 -20.05 -22.72 -33.63
C GLU A 390 -20.34 -24.20 -33.98
N ALA A 391 -20.54 -24.49 -35.27
CA ALA A 391 -20.72 -25.83 -35.82
C ALA A 391 -19.46 -26.72 -35.79
N SER A 392 -18.26 -26.12 -35.75
CA SER A 392 -16.98 -26.83 -35.66
C SER A 392 -16.63 -27.20 -34.21
N ARG A 393 -16.95 -26.31 -33.25
CA ARG A 393 -16.80 -26.59 -31.81
C ARG A 393 -17.73 -27.72 -31.37
N LYS A 394 -18.97 -27.74 -31.86
CA LYS A 394 -19.94 -28.82 -31.58
C LYS A 394 -19.51 -30.17 -32.16
N ARG A 395 -18.91 -30.20 -33.36
CA ARG A 395 -18.36 -31.43 -33.96
C ARG A 395 -17.15 -31.98 -33.20
N LYS A 396 -16.26 -31.12 -32.70
CA LYS A 396 -15.08 -31.54 -31.91
C LYS A 396 -15.48 -32.14 -30.56
N ALA A 397 -16.46 -31.54 -29.85
CA ALA A 397 -16.97 -32.07 -28.59
C ALA A 397 -17.69 -33.42 -28.74
N MET A 398 -18.43 -33.61 -29.84
CA MET A 398 -19.08 -34.90 -30.14
C MET A 398 -18.06 -35.99 -30.50
N ALA A 399 -16.98 -35.65 -31.20
CA ALA A 399 -15.90 -36.60 -31.52
C ALA A 399 -15.10 -37.03 -30.29
N GLU A 400 -14.81 -36.09 -29.37
CA GLU A 400 -14.10 -36.38 -28.12
C GLU A 400 -14.93 -37.26 -27.17
N THR A 401 -16.23 -36.98 -27.06
CA THR A 401 -17.17 -37.82 -26.28
C THR A 401 -17.29 -39.22 -26.90
N ALA A 402 -17.41 -39.32 -28.23
CA ALA A 402 -17.49 -40.58 -28.96
C ALA A 402 -16.19 -41.39 -28.87
N ALA A 403 -15.02 -40.75 -28.84
CA ALA A 403 -13.73 -41.42 -28.66
C ALA A 403 -13.60 -42.01 -27.24
N ARG A 404 -14.06 -41.28 -26.21
CA ARG A 404 -14.06 -41.76 -24.82
C ARG A 404 -15.00 -42.93 -24.60
N GLU A 405 -16.23 -42.83 -25.12
CA GLU A 405 -17.23 -43.92 -25.00
C GLU A 405 -16.89 -45.09 -25.94
N GLY A 406 -16.31 -44.83 -27.11
CA GLY A 406 -15.83 -45.85 -28.04
C GLY A 406 -14.64 -46.64 -27.49
N ALA A 407 -13.71 -46.01 -26.76
CA ALA A 407 -12.58 -46.70 -26.13
C ALA A 407 -12.98 -47.64 -24.97
N SER A 408 -14.23 -47.56 -24.50
CA SER A 408 -14.76 -48.45 -23.45
C SER A 408 -15.10 -49.86 -23.96
N TYR A 409 -15.16 -50.06 -25.27
CA TYR A 409 -15.55 -51.33 -25.89
C TYR A 409 -14.38 -51.93 -26.66
N ASP A 410 -14.18 -53.24 -26.53
CA ASP A 410 -13.27 -53.98 -27.39
C ASP A 410 -13.96 -54.36 -28.71
N TRP A 411 -13.80 -53.49 -29.71
CA TRP A 411 -14.46 -53.63 -31.01
C TRP A 411 -13.97 -54.84 -31.82
N ALA A 412 -12.74 -55.30 -31.60
CA ALA A 412 -12.18 -56.43 -32.31
C ALA A 412 -12.83 -57.75 -31.87
N ASP A 413 -13.05 -57.91 -30.56
CA ASP A 413 -13.72 -59.05 -29.95
C ASP A 413 -15.23 -59.06 -30.25
N LEU A 414 -15.87 -57.89 -30.25
CA LEU A 414 -17.29 -57.76 -30.58
C LEU A 414 -17.57 -58.09 -32.06
N ALA A 415 -16.64 -57.76 -32.95
CA ALA A 415 -16.69 -58.11 -34.36
C ALA A 415 -16.50 -59.61 -34.61
N GLU A 416 -15.56 -60.25 -33.89
CA GLU A 416 -15.28 -61.69 -34.04
C GLU A 416 -16.42 -62.57 -33.54
N ASN A 417 -17.02 -62.18 -32.42
CA ASN A 417 -18.09 -62.94 -31.77
C ASN A 417 -19.49 -62.62 -32.33
N GLY A 418 -19.59 -61.79 -33.37
CA GLY A 418 -20.87 -61.42 -34.01
C GLY A 418 -21.83 -60.59 -33.14
N LYS A 419 -21.35 -60.05 -32.00
CA LYS A 419 -22.16 -59.32 -31.00
C LYS A 419 -22.41 -57.86 -31.35
N LEU A 420 -21.86 -57.35 -32.45
CA LEU A 420 -22.17 -56.01 -32.98
C LEU A 420 -23.67 -55.80 -33.27
N LYS A 421 -24.44 -56.88 -33.46
CA LYS A 421 -25.89 -56.84 -33.67
C LYS A 421 -26.67 -56.47 -32.40
N ASP A 422 -26.09 -56.71 -31.23
CA ASP A 422 -26.74 -56.49 -29.93
C ASP A 422 -26.57 -55.05 -29.44
N LEU A 423 -25.55 -54.33 -29.95
CA LEU A 423 -25.32 -52.92 -29.65
C LEU A 423 -26.41 -52.01 -30.24
N THR A 424 -26.69 -50.89 -29.60
CA THR A 424 -27.62 -49.88 -30.09
C THR A 424 -27.03 -49.08 -31.26
N VAL A 425 -27.89 -48.47 -32.07
CA VAL A 425 -27.47 -47.61 -33.20
C VAL A 425 -26.62 -46.43 -32.73
N VAL A 426 -26.81 -45.96 -31.50
CA VAL A 426 -26.04 -44.86 -30.90
C VAL A 426 -24.62 -45.32 -30.57
N GLU A 427 -24.46 -46.49 -29.95
CA GLU A 427 -23.16 -47.07 -29.61
C GLU A 427 -22.31 -47.36 -30.85
N LEU A 428 -22.92 -47.91 -31.92
CA LEU A 428 -22.24 -48.14 -33.20
C LEU A 428 -21.74 -46.83 -33.84
N LYS A 429 -22.44 -45.71 -33.60
CA LYS A 429 -22.03 -44.40 -34.10
C LYS A 429 -20.84 -43.82 -33.33
N TYR A 430 -20.56 -44.26 -32.10
CA TYR A 430 -19.37 -43.81 -31.37
C TYR A 430 -18.09 -44.25 -32.06
N TYR A 431 -17.99 -45.53 -32.44
CA TYR A 431 -16.84 -46.04 -33.20
C TYR A 431 -16.70 -45.33 -34.56
N LEU A 432 -17.80 -45.21 -35.32
CA LEU A 432 -17.77 -44.56 -36.62
C LEU A 432 -17.38 -43.08 -36.52
N THR A 433 -17.85 -42.37 -35.49
CA THR A 433 -17.49 -40.95 -35.28
C THR A 433 -16.03 -40.81 -34.82
N ALA A 434 -15.54 -41.69 -33.95
CA ALA A 434 -14.15 -41.69 -33.50
C ALA A 434 -13.15 -41.97 -34.63
N HIS A 435 -13.53 -42.82 -35.60
CA HIS A 435 -12.72 -43.16 -36.77
C HIS A 435 -13.03 -42.31 -38.02
N ASN A 436 -13.79 -41.21 -37.87
CA ASN A 436 -14.19 -40.31 -38.97
C ASN A 436 -14.90 -41.00 -40.16
N LEU A 437 -15.68 -42.04 -39.87
CA LEU A 437 -16.46 -42.79 -40.85
C LEU A 437 -17.90 -42.27 -40.95
N PRO A 438 -18.58 -42.39 -42.11
CA PRO A 438 -19.96 -41.97 -42.27
C PRO A 438 -20.92 -42.67 -41.28
N VAL A 439 -21.74 -41.87 -40.58
CA VAL A 439 -22.74 -42.35 -39.59
C VAL A 439 -24.16 -42.50 -40.16
N THR A 440 -24.31 -42.40 -41.48
CA THR A 440 -25.59 -42.49 -42.18
C THR A 440 -25.92 -43.94 -42.56
N GLY A 441 -27.20 -44.30 -42.45
CA GLY A 441 -27.74 -45.62 -42.84
C GLY A 441 -28.51 -46.34 -41.74
N LYS A 442 -29.12 -47.47 -42.10
CA LYS A 442 -29.77 -48.42 -41.18
C LYS A 442 -28.72 -49.19 -40.37
N LYS A 443 -29.14 -49.83 -39.28
CA LYS A 443 -28.25 -50.53 -38.34
C LYS A 443 -27.32 -51.53 -39.02
N GLU A 444 -27.80 -52.31 -39.99
CA GLU A 444 -26.94 -53.27 -40.70
C GLU A 444 -25.82 -52.58 -41.48
N ALA A 445 -26.11 -51.43 -42.10
CA ALA A 445 -25.11 -50.68 -42.87
C ALA A 445 -24.00 -50.08 -42.00
N LEU A 446 -24.31 -49.72 -40.75
CA LEU A 446 -23.32 -49.26 -39.77
C LEU A 446 -22.42 -50.42 -39.33
N ILE A 447 -23.01 -51.60 -39.07
CA ILE A 447 -22.26 -52.80 -38.68
C ILE A 447 -21.32 -53.24 -39.82
N SER A 448 -21.80 -53.31 -41.07
CA SER A 448 -20.98 -53.67 -42.22
C SER A 448 -19.80 -52.72 -42.40
N ARG A 449 -19.98 -51.42 -42.13
CA ARG A 449 -18.92 -50.41 -42.24
C ARG A 449 -17.84 -50.58 -41.17
N ILE A 450 -18.22 -50.96 -39.95
CA ILE A 450 -17.29 -51.28 -38.86
C ILE A 450 -16.50 -52.56 -39.19
N LEU A 451 -17.18 -53.60 -39.67
CA LEU A 451 -16.54 -54.86 -40.08
C LEU A 451 -15.54 -54.65 -41.23
N THR A 452 -15.92 -53.84 -42.24
CA THR A 452 -15.04 -53.49 -43.37
C THR A 452 -13.80 -52.72 -42.89
N HIS A 453 -13.95 -51.82 -41.93
CA HIS A 453 -12.84 -51.06 -41.36
C HIS A 453 -11.89 -51.94 -40.52
N LEU A 454 -12.43 -52.95 -39.83
CA LEU A 454 -11.64 -53.93 -39.07
C LEU A 454 -11.10 -55.09 -39.92
N GLY A 455 -11.44 -55.12 -41.22
CA GLY A 455 -10.99 -56.15 -42.16
C GLY A 455 -11.61 -57.54 -41.94
N LYS A 456 -12.83 -57.61 -41.39
CA LYS A 456 -13.55 -58.86 -41.05
C LYS A 456 -14.81 -59.07 -41.89
#